data_AF-A0A930AEB6-F1
#
_entry.id   AF-A0A930AEB6-F1
#
_cell.length_a   1.000
_cell.length_b   1.000
_cell.length_c   1.000
_cell.angle_alpha   90.00
_cell.angle_beta   90.00
_cell.angle_gamma   90.00
#
_symmetry.space_group_name_H-M   'P 1'
#
loop_
_entity.id
_entity.type
_entity.pdbx_description
1 polymer ?
#
loop_
_entity_poly.entity_id
_entity_poly.type
_entity_poly.pdbx_seq_one_letter_code
_entity_poly.pdbx_strand_id
1 'polypeptide(L)'
;QEAVKELSRTITYVYEDGKEAAPSFTDSAKFTRILKVNVVTKEIVEKGAWTSQDDVIKGQTSPDIKGYVADKASVADVKVTADSAKPADEVVTYKKAEVPPTPVPPAPTPAPAPAPAPNKPVEPRVPRTAVLPNTGEESSSAAVLGLGIAAALAGISLIKPRLREEEE
;
A
#
# COMPACT_ATOMS: atom_id res chain seq x y z
N GLN A 1 44.42 18.45 14.14
CA GLN A 1 43.56 18.86 13.00
C GLN A 1 42.32 17.99 13.01
N GLU A 2 41.14 18.53 12.72
CA GLU A 2 39.93 17.72 12.49
C GLU A 2 39.75 17.48 11.00
N ALA A 3 39.26 16.29 10.64
CA ALA A 3 38.80 15.96 9.29
C ALA A 3 37.32 15.58 9.32
N VAL A 4 36.57 16.12 8.37
CA VAL A 4 35.13 15.90 8.21
C VAL A 4 34.89 15.18 6.89
N LYS A 5 33.96 14.23 6.89
CA LYS A 5 33.43 13.59 5.69
C LYS A 5 31.92 13.53 5.78
N GLU A 6 31.26 13.83 4.67
CA GLU A 6 29.80 13.83 4.58
C GLU A 6 29.38 12.97 3.39
N LEU A 7 28.39 12.11 3.64
CA LEU A 7 27.75 11.30 2.60
C LEU A 7 26.30 11.77 2.51
N SER A 8 25.88 12.20 1.32
CA SER A 8 24.53 12.71 1.09
C SER A 8 23.81 11.93 -0.01
N ARG A 9 22.48 11.93 0.09
CA ARG A 9 21.57 11.35 -0.89
C ARG A 9 20.44 12.33 -1.17
N THR A 10 20.07 12.46 -2.43
CA THR A 10 18.90 13.25 -2.84
C THR A 10 17.82 12.34 -3.46
N ILE A 11 16.57 12.57 -3.09
CA ILE A 11 15.38 11.99 -3.69
C ILE A 11 14.69 13.10 -4.49
N THR A 12 14.57 12.89 -5.80
CA THR A 12 13.90 13.81 -6.71
C THR A 12 12.55 13.26 -7.13
N TYR A 13 11.53 14.11 -7.11
CA TYR A 13 10.17 13.74 -7.50
C TYR A 13 9.84 14.39 -8.84
N VAL A 14 9.58 13.58 -9.86
CA VAL A 14 9.30 14.06 -11.22
C VAL A 14 8.03 13.44 -11.79
N TYR A 15 7.37 14.09 -12.73
CA TYR A 15 6.35 13.49 -13.57
C TYR A 15 6.99 12.70 -14.72
N GLU A 16 6.21 11.91 -15.47
CA GLU A 16 6.72 11.18 -16.65
C GLU A 16 7.29 12.09 -17.76
N ASP A 17 6.90 13.37 -17.79
CA ASP A 17 7.48 14.37 -18.72
C ASP A 17 8.79 15.00 -18.20
N GLY A 18 9.29 14.54 -17.05
CA GLY A 18 10.53 15.00 -16.42
C GLY A 18 10.40 16.31 -15.65
N LYS A 19 9.21 16.92 -15.57
CA LYS A 19 9.00 18.12 -14.75
C LYS A 19 8.98 17.77 -13.26
N GLU A 20 9.37 18.73 -12.43
CA GLU A 20 9.29 18.58 -10.97
C GLU A 20 7.83 18.36 -10.54
N ALA A 21 7.61 17.29 -9.78
CA ALA A 21 6.31 16.92 -9.24
C ALA A 21 6.12 17.40 -7.79
N ALA A 22 7.20 17.39 -7.03
CA ALA A 22 7.26 17.88 -5.65
C ALA A 22 8.70 18.31 -5.32
N PRO A 23 8.92 19.12 -4.27
CA PRO A 23 10.26 19.49 -3.82
C PRO A 23 11.11 18.26 -3.52
N SER A 24 12.36 18.26 -3.95
CA SER A 24 13.30 17.19 -3.64
C SER A 24 13.58 17.11 -2.13
N PHE A 25 13.94 15.92 -1.68
CA PHE A 25 14.39 15.67 -0.31
C PHE A 25 15.86 15.29 -0.32
N THR A 26 16.68 15.96 0.48
CA THR A 26 18.10 15.66 0.63
C THR A 26 18.42 15.48 2.09
N ASP A 27 19.15 14.41 2.40
CA ASP A 27 19.63 14.14 3.75
C ASP A 27 21.09 13.67 3.72
N SER A 28 21.80 13.80 4.84
CA SER A 28 23.22 13.46 4.91
C SER A 28 23.66 12.91 6.27
N ALA A 29 24.64 12.01 6.23
CA ALA A 29 25.35 11.49 7.39
C ALA A 29 26.74 12.13 7.46
N LYS A 30 27.11 12.63 8.64
CA LYS A 30 28.35 13.38 8.87
C LYS A 30 29.29 12.65 9.80
N PHE A 31 30.50 12.40 9.33
CA PHE A 31 31.57 11.72 10.04
C PHE A 31 32.71 12.68 10.36
N THR A 32 33.25 12.59 11.57
CA THR A 32 34.41 13.38 12.00
C THR A 32 35.50 12.47 12.58
N ARG A 33 36.77 12.84 12.37
CA ARG A 33 37.91 12.20 13.01
C ARG A 33 39.01 13.21 13.32
N ILE A 34 39.82 12.88 14.32
CA ILE A 34 41.00 13.67 14.66
C ILE A 34 42.22 13.17 13.89
N LEU A 35 42.99 14.10 13.33
CA LEU A 35 44.28 13.87 12.70
C LEU A 35 45.40 14.49 13.55
N LYS A 36 46.42 13.69 13.86
CA LYS A 36 47.69 14.20 14.40
C LYS A 36 48.58 14.54 13.22
N VAL A 37 49.11 15.76 13.22
CA VAL A 37 49.93 16.31 12.13
C VAL A 37 51.26 16.75 12.70
N ASN A 38 52.36 16.37 12.06
CA ASN A 38 53.69 16.87 12.41
C ASN A 38 53.76 18.37 12.08
N VAL A 39 54.06 19.21 13.06
CA VAL A 39 54.06 20.66 12.87
C VAL A 39 55.18 21.18 11.97
N VAL A 40 56.28 20.43 11.83
CA VAL A 40 57.44 20.78 10.99
C VAL A 40 57.24 20.30 9.55
N THR A 41 56.98 19.01 9.34
CA THR A 41 56.83 18.45 7.98
C THR A 41 55.45 18.63 7.38
N LYS A 42 54.45 19.00 8.20
CA LYS A 42 53.02 19.09 7.85
C LYS A 42 52.37 17.77 7.43
N GLU A 43 53.03 16.64 7.67
CA GLU A 43 52.51 15.31 7.34
C GLU A 43 51.55 14.78 8.41
N ILE A 44 50.58 13.97 8.00
CA ILE A 44 49.67 13.26 8.91
C ILE A 44 50.43 12.08 9.52
N VAL A 45 50.63 12.12 10.84
CA VAL A 45 51.31 11.06 11.58
C VAL A 45 50.35 10.03 12.17
N GLU A 46 49.09 10.40 12.40
CA GLU A 46 48.06 9.48 12.91
C GLU A 46 46.66 9.89 12.46
N LYS A 47 45.82 8.91 12.17
CA LYS A 47 44.40 9.06 11.87
C LYS A 47 43.60 8.40 13.00
N GLY A 48 42.88 9.19 13.78
CA GLY A 48 41.94 8.69 14.77
C GLY A 48 40.75 7.97 14.13
N ALA A 49 39.97 7.26 14.96
CA ALA A 49 38.74 6.61 14.55
C ALA A 49 37.70 7.63 14.07
N TRP A 50 36.87 7.21 13.12
CA TRP A 50 35.69 7.98 12.73
C TRP A 50 34.63 7.93 13.82
N THR A 51 33.94 9.05 14.02
CA THR A 51 32.78 9.18 14.89
C THR A 51 31.66 9.86 14.12
N SER A 52 30.41 9.50 14.42
CA SER A 52 29.20 10.12 13.88
C SER A 52 28.14 10.21 14.97
N GLN A 53 27.28 11.22 14.89
CA GLN A 53 26.04 11.30 15.69
C GLN A 53 24.87 10.61 15.01
N ASP A 54 24.82 10.65 13.66
CA ASP A 54 23.82 9.95 12.85
C ASP A 54 24.52 9.32 11.64
N ASP A 55 24.41 8.00 11.54
CA ASP A 55 24.97 7.19 10.48
C ASP A 55 23.90 6.62 9.54
N VAL A 56 22.68 7.18 9.62
CA VAL A 56 21.55 6.83 8.76
C VAL A 56 21.14 8.04 7.95
N ILE A 57 21.24 7.93 6.63
CA ILE A 57 20.67 8.89 5.70
C ILE A 57 19.19 8.52 5.53
N LYS A 58 18.30 9.43 5.87
CA LYS A 58 16.86 9.18 5.85
C LYS A 58 16.34 8.97 4.44
N GLY A 59 15.43 8.02 4.33
CA GLY A 59 14.49 7.92 3.24
C GLY A 59 13.30 8.83 3.49
N GLN A 60 12.41 8.91 2.51
CA GLN A 60 11.19 9.69 2.64
C GLN A 60 10.03 9.00 1.94
N THR A 61 8.86 9.07 2.57
CA THR A 61 7.60 8.70 1.94
C THR A 61 7.28 9.67 0.81
N SER A 62 6.94 9.13 -0.35
CA SER A 62 6.64 9.92 -1.54
C SER A 62 5.41 10.81 -1.27
N PRO A 63 5.46 12.11 -1.56
CA PRO A 63 4.31 13.01 -1.42
C PRO A 63 3.05 12.50 -2.15
N ASP A 64 1.88 12.69 -1.55
CA ASP A 64 0.63 12.40 -2.24
C ASP A 64 0.33 13.53 -3.25
N ILE A 65 0.14 13.16 -4.52
CA ILE A 65 -0.21 14.09 -5.59
C ILE A 65 -1.53 13.64 -6.20
N LYS A 66 -2.57 14.46 -6.04
CA LYS A 66 -3.94 14.13 -6.47
C LYS A 66 -3.99 13.73 -7.94
N GLY A 67 -4.48 12.53 -8.21
CA GLY A 67 -4.63 11.99 -9.56
C GLY A 67 -3.35 11.42 -10.16
N TYR A 68 -2.30 11.25 -9.35
CA TYR A 68 -1.05 10.61 -9.73
C TYR A 68 -0.68 9.50 -8.73
N VAL A 69 0.10 8.54 -9.18
CA VAL A 69 0.66 7.44 -8.39
C VAL A 69 2.17 7.45 -8.59
N ALA A 70 2.91 7.49 -7.50
CA ALA A 70 4.37 7.36 -7.52
C ALA A 70 4.76 5.92 -7.86
N ASP A 71 5.84 5.73 -8.63
CA ASP A 71 6.41 4.39 -8.89
C ASP A 71 6.94 3.74 -7.61
N LYS A 72 7.37 4.55 -6.63
CA LYS A 72 7.76 4.14 -5.29
C LYS A 72 6.92 4.87 -4.27
N ALA A 73 6.24 4.13 -3.39
CA ALA A 73 5.48 4.73 -2.29
C ALA A 73 6.38 5.39 -1.23
N SER A 74 7.60 4.87 -1.06
CA SER A 74 8.61 5.44 -0.16
C SER A 74 9.99 5.04 -0.64
N VAL A 75 10.96 5.91 -0.38
CA VAL A 75 12.39 5.58 -0.43
C VAL A 75 12.82 5.17 0.97
N ALA A 76 13.63 4.12 1.08
CA ALA A 76 14.10 3.62 2.38
C ALA A 76 15.33 4.39 2.89
N ASP A 77 15.50 4.36 4.20
CA ASP A 77 16.71 4.80 4.90
C ASP A 77 17.93 4.01 4.43
N VAL A 78 19.09 4.66 4.43
CA VAL A 78 20.38 4.04 4.09
C VAL A 78 21.34 4.25 5.25
N LYS A 79 21.72 3.14 5.90
CA LYS A 79 22.80 3.14 6.89
C LYS A 79 24.14 3.18 6.17
N VAL A 80 25.02 4.08 6.58
CA VAL A 80 26.35 4.28 5.99
C VAL A 80 27.42 4.30 7.07
N THR A 81 28.64 3.92 6.71
CA THR A 81 29.82 4.19 7.53
C THR A 81 30.66 5.26 6.83
N ALA A 82 31.68 5.76 7.50
CA ALA A 82 32.61 6.67 6.86
C ALA A 82 33.19 6.02 5.57
N ASP A 83 33.54 4.74 5.59
CA ASP A 83 34.20 4.08 4.46
C ASP A 83 33.22 3.60 3.37
N SER A 84 31.91 3.82 3.56
CA SER A 84 30.91 3.59 2.51
C SER A 84 31.15 4.50 1.30
N ALA A 85 30.84 3.98 0.11
CA ALA A 85 30.67 4.82 -1.07
C ALA A 85 29.48 5.77 -0.89
N LYS A 86 29.48 6.90 -1.61
CA LYS A 86 28.31 7.80 -1.65
C LYS A 86 27.09 7.02 -2.14
N PRO A 87 25.96 7.06 -1.41
CA PRO A 87 24.72 6.45 -1.90
C PRO A 87 24.26 7.13 -3.19
N ALA A 88 23.65 6.35 -4.07
CA ALA A 88 23.09 6.86 -5.30
C ALA A 88 21.84 7.72 -5.00
N ASP A 89 21.74 8.83 -5.72
CA ASP A 89 20.54 9.66 -5.70
C ASP A 89 19.37 8.87 -6.33
N GLU A 90 18.15 9.11 -5.85
CA GLU A 90 16.96 8.39 -6.28
C GLU A 90 15.98 9.32 -7.00
N VAL A 91 15.32 8.78 -8.01
CA VAL A 91 14.24 9.46 -8.72
C VAL A 91 12.97 8.66 -8.53
N VAL A 92 11.93 9.37 -8.10
CA VAL A 92 10.56 8.87 -7.96
C VAL A 92 9.73 9.56 -9.04
N THR A 93 9.13 8.75 -9.91
CA THR A 93 8.34 9.19 -11.06
C THR A 93 6.85 9.03 -10.78
N TYR A 94 6.09 10.10 -10.96
CA TYR A 94 4.64 10.14 -10.83
C TYR A 94 3.97 9.90 -12.17
N LYS A 95 3.10 8.89 -12.21
CA LYS A 95 2.25 8.57 -13.35
C LYS A 95 0.82 8.99 -13.07
N LYS A 96 0.11 9.49 -14.07
CA LYS A 96 -1.31 9.83 -13.90
C LYS A 96 -2.09 8.56 -13.56
N ALA A 97 -2.88 8.61 -12.49
CA ALA A 97 -3.75 7.51 -12.11
C ALA A 97 -4.75 7.27 -13.24
N GLU A 98 -4.83 6.04 -13.74
CA GLU A 98 -5.87 5.65 -14.68
C GLU A 98 -7.19 5.60 -13.91
N VAL A 99 -8.13 6.46 -14.28
CA VAL A 99 -9.50 6.33 -13.79
C VAL A 99 -10.09 5.16 -14.55
N PRO A 100 -10.48 4.05 -13.90
CA PRO A 100 -11.16 2.98 -14.61
C PRO A 100 -12.38 3.57 -15.33
N PRO A 101 -12.69 3.12 -16.56
CA PRO A 101 -13.87 3.60 -17.24
C PRO A 101 -15.08 3.43 -16.32
N THR A 102 -15.92 4.46 -16.25
CA THR A 102 -17.22 4.35 -15.58
C THR A 102 -17.90 3.09 -16.11
N PRO A 103 -18.41 2.17 -15.26
CA PRO A 103 -19.12 1.01 -15.76
C PRO A 103 -20.25 1.50 -16.67
N VAL A 104 -20.18 1.12 -17.94
CA VAL A 104 -21.29 1.35 -18.88
C VAL A 104 -22.48 0.63 -18.26
N PRO A 105 -23.62 1.31 -18.03
CA PRO A 105 -24.82 0.64 -17.57
C PRO A 105 -25.09 -0.57 -18.48
N PRO A 106 -25.40 -1.76 -17.92
CA PRO A 106 -25.76 -2.89 -18.76
C PRO A 106 -26.87 -2.46 -19.72
N ALA A 107 -26.71 -2.77 -21.00
CA ALA A 107 -27.77 -2.55 -21.99
C ALA A 107 -29.06 -3.18 -21.45
N PRO A 108 -30.24 -2.54 -21.64
CA PRO A 108 -31.49 -3.08 -21.14
C PRO A 108 -31.66 -4.50 -21.70
N THR A 109 -31.81 -5.47 -20.80
CA THR A 109 -32.15 -6.84 -21.17
C THR A 109 -33.45 -6.80 -21.97
N PRO A 110 -33.55 -7.45 -23.14
CA PRO A 110 -34.82 -7.58 -23.84
C PRO A 110 -35.85 -8.17 -22.89
N ALA A 111 -37.02 -7.54 -22.80
CA ALA A 111 -38.10 -8.02 -21.95
C ALA A 111 -38.47 -9.47 -22.33
N PRO A 112 -38.68 -10.36 -21.36
CA PRO A 112 -39.20 -11.70 -21.65
C PRO A 112 -40.57 -11.59 -22.34
N ALA A 113 -40.78 -12.43 -23.36
CA ALA A 113 -42.05 -12.53 -24.07
C ALA A 113 -43.21 -12.79 -23.09
N PRO A 114 -44.41 -12.21 -23.31
CA PRO A 114 -45.54 -12.37 -22.39
C PRO A 114 -45.96 -13.84 -22.28
N ALA A 115 -46.07 -14.31 -21.04
CA ALA A 115 -46.61 -15.63 -20.73
C ALA A 115 -48.11 -15.71 -21.10
N PRO A 116 -48.61 -16.89 -21.54
CA PRO A 116 -50.03 -17.08 -21.83
C PRO A 116 -50.90 -16.91 -20.58
N ALA A 117 -52.11 -16.36 -20.78
CA ALA A 117 -53.08 -16.00 -19.75
C ALA A 117 -53.61 -17.22 -18.94
N PRO A 118 -54.10 -17.01 -17.70
CA PRO A 118 -54.33 -18.06 -16.71
C PRO A 118 -55.66 -18.81 -16.93
N ASN A 119 -55.63 -20.15 -16.87
CA ASN A 119 -56.83 -20.97 -16.72
C ASN A 119 -57.21 -21.12 -15.23
N LYS A 120 -58.52 -21.05 -14.96
CA LYS A 120 -59.21 -21.03 -13.65
C LYS A 120 -58.92 -22.30 -12.79
N PRO A 121 -59.01 -22.23 -11.44
CA PRO A 121 -58.66 -23.32 -10.53
C PRO A 121 -59.64 -24.51 -10.57
N VAL A 122 -59.12 -25.74 -10.53
CA VAL A 122 -59.86 -26.95 -10.16
C VAL A 122 -59.21 -27.56 -8.91
N GLU A 123 -60.04 -27.79 -7.90
CA GLU A 123 -59.75 -28.31 -6.57
C GLU A 123 -59.38 -29.83 -6.60
N PRO A 124 -58.49 -30.34 -5.73
CA PRO A 124 -58.00 -31.72 -5.83
C PRO A 124 -58.95 -32.73 -5.16
N ARG A 125 -59.29 -33.83 -5.86
CA ARG A 125 -59.81 -35.05 -5.24
C ARG A 125 -58.72 -36.15 -5.26
N VAL A 126 -58.49 -36.70 -4.07
CA VAL A 126 -57.50 -37.72 -3.67
C VAL A 126 -57.61 -39.08 -4.41
N PRO A 127 -56.52 -39.86 -4.48
CA PRO A 127 -56.32 -40.98 -5.41
C PRO A 127 -56.74 -42.35 -4.85
N ARG A 128 -56.90 -43.37 -5.72
CA ARG A 128 -56.97 -44.78 -5.30
C ARG A 128 -56.24 -45.74 -6.25
N THR A 129 -55.07 -46.18 -5.78
CA THR A 129 -54.51 -47.56 -5.76
C THR A 129 -53.87 -48.20 -7.02
N ALA A 130 -52.69 -48.81 -6.75
CA ALA A 130 -52.08 -50.04 -7.34
C ALA A 130 -51.28 -49.89 -8.67
N VAL A 131 -50.08 -50.46 -8.95
CA VAL A 131 -49.13 -51.43 -8.33
C VAL A 131 -47.74 -51.19 -9.00
N LEU A 132 -46.62 -51.43 -8.28
CA LEU A 132 -45.22 -51.50 -8.81
C LEU A 132 -44.81 -52.95 -9.14
N PRO A 133 -43.91 -53.23 -10.12
CA PRO A 133 -42.46 -53.34 -9.78
C PRO A 133 -41.42 -52.96 -10.88
N ASN A 134 -40.20 -52.61 -10.39
CA ASN A 134 -38.79 -52.82 -10.86
C ASN A 134 -38.44 -52.91 -12.37
N THR A 135 -37.30 -52.45 -12.93
CA THR A 135 -35.89 -52.29 -12.48
C THR A 135 -35.13 -51.38 -13.48
N GLY A 136 -34.08 -50.65 -13.06
CA GLY A 136 -33.07 -50.07 -13.97
C GLY A 136 -32.22 -48.94 -13.36
N GLU A 137 -31.03 -49.31 -12.85
CA GLU A 137 -29.92 -48.47 -12.33
C GLU A 137 -29.42 -47.46 -13.40
N GLU A 138 -28.83 -46.28 -13.16
CA GLU A 138 -27.73 -45.90 -12.25
C GLU A 138 -27.67 -44.37 -12.02
N SER A 139 -27.19 -43.99 -10.81
CA SER A 139 -26.26 -42.89 -10.47
C SER A 139 -26.50 -41.45 -11.00
N SER A 140 -26.61 -40.39 -10.20
CA SER A 140 -25.76 -40.05 -9.04
C SER A 140 -26.45 -39.12 -8.03
N SER A 141 -26.21 -39.41 -6.75
CA SER A 141 -26.23 -38.52 -5.58
C SER A 141 -25.43 -37.22 -5.85
N ALA A 142 -25.67 -36.08 -5.22
CA ALA A 142 -25.79 -35.91 -3.78
C ALA A 142 -26.55 -34.64 -3.38
N ALA A 143 -27.31 -34.78 -2.29
CA ALA A 143 -27.84 -33.69 -1.47
C ALA A 143 -27.01 -33.58 -0.18
N VAL A 144 -26.69 -32.37 0.27
CA VAL A 144 -26.47 -32.00 1.70
C VAL A 144 -26.79 -30.49 1.81
N LEU A 145 -27.97 -30.08 2.33
CA LEU A 145 -28.22 -29.59 3.71
C LEU A 145 -27.18 -28.52 4.14
N GLY A 146 -27.46 -27.28 4.57
CA GLY A 146 -28.62 -26.62 5.15
C GLY A 146 -28.11 -25.58 6.19
N LEU A 147 -28.96 -24.61 6.54
CA LEU A 147 -28.95 -23.74 7.74
C LEU A 147 -27.90 -22.60 7.85
N GLY A 148 -28.41 -21.36 7.76
CA GLY A 148 -27.70 -20.14 8.16
C GLY A 148 -27.88 -19.79 9.64
N ILE A 149 -27.15 -18.78 10.12
CA ILE A 149 -27.42 -18.06 11.38
C ILE A 149 -26.92 -16.62 11.25
N ALA A 150 -27.80 -15.66 11.59
CA ALA A 150 -27.50 -14.24 11.75
C ALA A 150 -26.91 -13.95 13.14
N ALA A 151 -25.95 -13.03 13.25
CA ALA A 151 -25.64 -12.37 14.53
C ALA A 151 -24.98 -11.00 14.30
N ALA A 152 -25.73 -9.94 14.62
CA ALA A 152 -25.22 -8.59 14.85
C ALA A 152 -24.95 -8.43 16.36
N LEU A 153 -23.83 -7.83 16.76
CA LEU A 153 -23.71 -7.15 18.06
C LEU A 153 -22.73 -5.96 18.01
N ALA A 154 -23.19 -4.88 18.62
CA ALA A 154 -22.59 -3.56 18.73
C ALA A 154 -21.69 -3.40 19.98
N GLY A 155 -20.86 -2.36 19.98
CA GLY A 155 -20.19 -1.75 21.14
C GLY A 155 -19.25 -0.65 20.61
N ILE A 156 -19.39 0.66 20.86
CA ILE A 156 -19.50 1.49 22.08
C ILE A 156 -18.31 1.35 23.05
N SER A 157 -17.34 2.28 22.95
CA SER A 157 -16.78 3.09 24.07
C SER A 157 -15.74 4.08 23.50
N LEU A 158 -15.96 5.40 23.50
CA LEU A 158 -15.81 6.39 24.60
C LEU A 158 -14.39 6.47 25.19
N ILE A 159 -13.65 7.54 24.87
CA ILE A 159 -12.87 8.36 25.81
C ILE A 159 -12.87 9.83 25.31
N LYS A 160 -13.04 10.73 26.29
CA LYS A 160 -13.37 12.17 26.24
C LYS A 160 -12.07 13.03 26.41
N PRO A 161 -12.08 14.36 26.22
CA PRO A 161 -10.94 15.20 25.82
C PRO A 161 -10.19 15.85 27.00
N ARG A 162 -9.08 16.56 26.72
CA ARG A 162 -8.61 17.63 27.61
C ARG A 162 -7.98 18.80 26.84
N LEU A 163 -8.54 19.99 27.06
CA LEU A 163 -7.95 21.31 26.81
C LEU A 163 -6.91 21.63 27.88
N ARG A 164 -5.87 22.41 27.53
CA ARG A 164 -5.16 23.47 28.30
C ARG A 164 -3.80 23.76 27.65
N GLU A 165 -3.60 24.99 27.18
CA GLU A 165 -2.94 26.16 27.83
C GLU A 165 -1.53 26.27 27.23
N GLU A 166 -1.26 27.26 26.39
CA GLU A 166 -0.79 28.63 26.70
C GLU A 166 0.70 28.67 27.09
N GLU A 167 1.44 29.55 26.38
CA GLU A 167 2.78 30.11 26.63
C GLU A 167 3.96 29.13 26.83
N GLU A 168 5.14 29.37 26.27
CA GLU A 168 5.97 30.59 26.30
C GLU A 168 6.88 30.68 25.06
#